data_AF-A0A536B4X0-F1
#
_entry.id   AF-A0A536B4X0-F1
#
_cell.length_a   1.000
_cell.length_b   1.000
_cell.length_c   1.000
_cell.angle_alpha   90.00
_cell.angle_beta   90.00
_cell.angle_gamma   90.00
#
_symmetry.space_group_name_H-M   'P 1'
#
loop_
_entity.id
_entity.type
_entity.pdbx_description
1 polymer ?
#
loop_
_entity_poly.entity_id
_entity_poly.type
_entity_poly.pdbx_seq_one_letter_code
_entity_poly.pdbx_strand_id
1 'polypeptide(L)'
;INENDDPDVMTDVLTTLDSLVPWENRYRHAEGNAAAHIKATLIGTSQVIPVRDGRLALGRWQGIYVAEFDGPRERHLTVTVLS
;
A
#
# COMPACT_ATOMS: atom_id res chain seq x y z
N ILE A 1 -4.19 4.49 -2.45
CA ILE A 1 -4.49 5.94 -2.42
C ILE A 1 -5.14 6.20 -1.07
N ASN A 2 -4.60 7.12 -0.28
CA ASN A 2 -5.12 7.44 1.06
C ASN A 2 -4.81 8.89 1.43
N GLU A 3 -5.09 9.31 2.66
CA GLU A 3 -4.82 10.66 3.16
C GLU A 3 -3.35 11.06 3.04
N ASN A 4 -3.07 12.33 2.66
CA ASN A 4 -1.71 12.88 2.55
C ASN A 4 -1.42 14.11 3.40
N ASP A 5 -2.29 14.44 4.36
CA ASP A 5 -2.15 15.60 5.24
C ASP A 5 -1.62 15.18 6.61
N ASP A 6 -2.36 14.31 7.31
CA ASP A 6 -1.99 13.81 8.63
C ASP A 6 -1.20 12.49 8.56
N PRO A 7 0.08 12.44 8.99
CA PRO A 7 0.86 11.20 9.02
C PRO A 7 0.30 10.14 9.98
N ASP A 8 -0.47 10.53 11.01
CA ASP A 8 -1.05 9.58 11.97
C ASP A 8 -2.03 8.63 11.29
N VAL A 9 -2.68 9.04 10.21
CA VAL A 9 -3.54 8.17 9.40
C VAL A 9 -2.79 6.98 8.86
N MET A 10 -1.54 7.17 8.42
CA MET A 10 -0.75 6.06 7.90
C MET A 10 -0.17 5.18 9.00
N THR A 11 0.12 5.76 10.16
CA THR A 11 0.42 4.99 11.38
C THR A 11 -0.75 4.10 11.79
N ASP A 12 -1.96 4.63 11.82
CA ASP A 12 -3.18 3.90 12.20
C ASP A 12 -3.48 2.77 11.20
N VAL A 13 -3.32 3.02 9.90
CA VAL A 13 -3.48 1.99 8.88
C VAL A 13 -2.47 0.86 9.07
N LEU A 14 -1.19 1.17 9.26
CA LEU A 14 -0.14 0.15 9.42
C LEU A 14 -0.34 -0.67 10.71
N THR A 15 -0.61 -0.01 11.83
CA THR A 15 -0.85 -0.68 13.13
C THR A 15 -2.14 -1.52 13.10
N THR A 16 -3.18 -1.05 12.42
CA THR A 16 -4.41 -1.83 12.21
C THR A 16 -4.15 -3.05 11.33
N LEU A 17 -3.39 -2.91 10.23
CA LEU A 17 -3.01 -4.04 9.38
C LEU A 17 -2.15 -5.07 10.13
N ASP A 18 -1.24 -4.62 11.00
CA ASP A 18 -0.46 -5.51 11.87
C ASP A 18 -1.34 -6.26 12.88
N SER A 19 -2.39 -5.62 13.38
CA SER A 19 -3.36 -6.24 14.29
C SER A 19 -4.25 -7.26 13.58
N LEU A 20 -4.74 -6.93 12.37
CA LEU A 20 -5.60 -7.80 11.57
C LEU A 20 -4.83 -8.97 10.96
N VAL A 21 -3.58 -8.74 10.58
CA VAL A 21 -2.70 -9.70 9.90
C VAL A 21 -1.35 -9.71 10.63
N PRO A 22 -1.29 -10.36 11.81
CA PRO A 22 -0.09 -10.40 12.63
C PRO A 22 1.04 -11.14 11.92
N TRP A 23 2.28 -10.79 12.26
CA TRP A 23 3.48 -11.46 11.74
C TRP A 23 3.53 -12.95 12.13
N GLU A 24 3.18 -13.24 13.38
CA GLU A 24 3.11 -14.60 13.91
C GLU A 24 1.66 -15.09 13.92
N ASN A 25 1.39 -16.12 13.11
CA ASN A 25 0.12 -16.82 13.10
C ASN A 25 0.35 -18.25 12.61
N ARG A 26 -0.71 -19.04 12.44
CA ARG A 26 -0.66 -20.40 11.88
C ARG A 26 -0.45 -20.41 10.36
N TYR A 27 0.42 -19.54 9.86
CA TYR A 27 0.81 -19.51 8.46
C TYR A 27 1.66 -20.74 8.13
N ARG A 28 1.42 -21.33 6.96
CA ARG A 28 2.18 -22.49 6.48
C ARG A 28 3.41 -22.11 5.66
N HIS A 29 3.51 -20.85 5.26
CA HIS A 29 4.57 -20.38 4.39
C HIS A 29 5.88 -20.24 5.17
N ALA A 30 6.92 -20.96 4.73
CA ALA A 30 8.15 -21.17 5.48
C ALA A 30 9.11 -19.97 5.48
N GLU A 31 9.03 -19.06 4.49
CA GLU A 31 9.91 -17.88 4.40
C GLU A 31 9.62 -16.84 5.48
N GLY A 32 8.53 -17.02 6.24
CA GLY A 32 8.18 -16.16 7.38
C GLY A 32 7.50 -14.86 7.00
N ASN A 33 7.36 -14.53 5.70
CA ASN A 33 6.80 -13.27 5.24
C ASN A 33 5.29 -13.33 4.84
N ALA A 34 4.56 -14.35 5.32
CA ALA A 34 3.15 -14.58 4.96
C ALA A 34 2.23 -13.39 5.23
N ALA A 35 2.43 -12.68 6.35
CA ALA A 35 1.62 -11.50 6.69
C ALA A 35 1.77 -10.39 5.63
N ALA A 36 2.99 -10.18 5.10
CA ALA A 36 3.23 -9.19 4.05
C ALA A 36 2.47 -9.53 2.76
N HIS A 37 2.45 -10.82 2.36
CA HIS A 37 1.68 -11.27 1.21
C HIS A 37 0.16 -11.02 1.38
N ILE A 38 -0.37 -11.26 2.58
CA ILE A 38 -1.78 -11.02 2.87
C ILE A 38 -2.09 -9.52 2.87
N LYS A 39 -1.26 -8.68 3.51
CA LYS A 39 -1.42 -7.21 3.50
C LYS A 39 -1.36 -6.64 2.07
N ALA A 40 -0.41 -7.12 1.25
CA ALA A 40 -0.33 -6.76 -0.17
C ALA A 40 -1.58 -7.16 -0.96
N THR A 41 -2.18 -8.31 -0.64
CA THR A 41 -3.44 -8.77 -1.25
C THR A 41 -4.62 -7.87 -0.84
N LEU A 42 -4.68 -7.44 0.42
CA LEU A 42 -5.75 -6.59 0.93
C LEU A 42 -5.70 -5.17 0.36
N ILE A 43 -4.50 -4.58 0.24
CA ILE A 43 -4.32 -3.22 -0.26
C ILE A 43 -4.34 -3.16 -1.80
N GLY A 44 -3.88 -4.23 -2.45
CA GLY A 44 -3.75 -4.30 -3.90
C GLY A 44 -2.37 -3.85 -4.39
N THR A 45 -1.98 -4.36 -5.56
CA THR A 45 -0.65 -4.18 -6.15
C THR A 45 -0.58 -3.11 -7.24
N SER A 46 -1.71 -2.53 -7.63
CA SER A 46 -1.79 -1.47 -8.64
C SER A 46 -2.95 -0.53 -8.36
N GLN A 47 -2.93 0.65 -8.96
CA GLN A 47 -3.99 1.65 -8.88
C GLN A 47 -4.14 2.31 -10.26
N VAL A 48 -5.38 2.61 -10.66
CA VAL A 48 -5.69 3.37 -11.86
C VAL A 48 -6.15 4.76 -11.44
N ILE A 49 -5.47 5.79 -11.94
CA ILE A 49 -5.74 7.19 -11.56
C ILE A 49 -6.10 7.96 -12.83
N PRO A 50 -7.29 8.58 -12.90
CA PRO A 50 -7.66 9.40 -14.04
C PRO A 50 -6.74 10.63 -14.15
N VAL A 51 -6.49 11.07 -15.39
CA VAL A 51 -5.79 12.32 -15.68
C VAL A 51 -6.79 13.29 -16.29
N ARG A 52 -6.87 14.51 -15.74
CA ARG A 52 -7.72 15.60 -16.25
C ARG A 52 -6.88 16.86 -16.35
N ASP A 53 -6.93 17.52 -17.51
CA ASP A 53 -6.19 18.77 -17.78
C ASP A 53 -4.69 18.67 -17.44
N GLY A 54 -4.08 17.53 -17.77
CA GLY A 54 -2.66 17.26 -17.52
C GLY A 54 -2.30 16.99 -16.04
N ARG A 55 -3.29 16.79 -15.16
CA ARG A 55 -3.06 16.52 -13.73
C ARG A 55 -3.74 15.24 -13.30
N LEU A 56 -3.14 14.54 -12.33
CA LEU A 56 -3.79 13.41 -11.66
C LEU A 56 -5.05 13.93 -10.96
N ALA A 57 -6.20 13.32 -11.25
CA ALA A 57 -7.49 13.70 -10.71
C ALA A 57 -7.68 13.14 -9.29
N LEU A 58 -6.83 13.60 -8.36
CA LEU A 58 -6.88 13.28 -6.94
C LEU A 58 -7.66 14.36 -6.17
N GLY A 59 -8.36 13.96 -5.12
CA GLY A 59 -8.97 14.87 -4.17
C GLY A 59 -7.92 15.65 -3.37
N ARG A 60 -8.35 16.73 -2.68
CA ARG A 60 -7.49 17.63 -1.90
C ARG A 60 -6.54 16.89 -0.95
N TRP A 61 -7.04 15.81 -0.33
CA TRP A 61 -6.34 15.04 0.68
C TRP A 61 -5.86 13.68 0.17
N GLN A 62 -5.86 13.41 -1.13
CA GLN A 62 -5.48 12.10 -1.65
C GLN A 62 -4.01 12.06 -2.09
N GLY A 63 -3.25 11.15 -1.50
CA GLY A 63 -1.89 10.78 -1.89
C GLY A 63 -1.78 9.38 -2.48
N ILE A 64 -0.73 9.18 -3.26
CA ILE A 64 -0.32 7.88 -3.79
C ILE A 64 0.80 7.36 -2.89
N TYR A 65 0.63 6.16 -2.37
CA TYR A 65 1.57 5.52 -1.46
C TYR A 65 2.09 4.22 -2.05
N VAL A 66 3.36 3.93 -1.75
CA VAL A 66 3.95 2.60 -1.91
C VAL A 66 3.88 1.93 -0.56
N ALA A 67 3.00 0.94 -0.41
CA ALA A 67 2.82 0.22 0.84
C ALA A 67 3.83 -0.94 0.94
N GLU A 68 4.91 -0.73 1.68
CA GLU A 68 5.92 -1.75 1.99
C GLU A 68 5.51 -2.55 3.23
N PHE A 69 5.57 -3.88 3.14
CA PHE A 69 5.18 -4.78 4.24
C PHE A 69 6.27 -5.81 4.60
N ASP A 70 7.38 -5.87 3.87
CA ASP A 70 8.49 -6.81 4.05
C ASP A 70 9.84 -6.12 3.77
N GLY A 71 10.01 -4.92 4.31
CA GLY A 71 11.21 -4.10 4.14
C GLY A 71 12.31 -4.38 5.18
N PRO A 72 13.47 -3.71 5.06
CA PRO A 72 13.84 -2.76 4.01
C PRO A 72 14.31 -3.47 2.73
N ARG A 73 13.81 -3.05 1.56
CA ARG A 73 14.18 -3.60 0.25
C ARG A 73 14.16 -2.52 -0.83
N GLU A 74 14.94 -2.72 -1.90
CA GLU A 74 14.77 -1.94 -3.12
C GLU A 74 13.50 -2.39 -3.84
N ARG A 75 12.68 -1.43 -4.28
CA ARG A 75 11.40 -1.69 -4.94
C ARG A 75 11.35 -0.95 -6.27
N HIS A 76 10.72 -1.59 -7.26
CA HIS A 76 10.46 -1.00 -8.56
C HIS A 76 8.96 -0.74 -8.72
N LEU A 77 8.62 0.42 -9.28
CA LEU A 77 7.25 0.77 -9.64
C LEU A 77 7.17 1.02 -11.15
N THR A 78 6.14 0.48 -11.78
CA THR A 78 5.84 0.74 -13.18
C THR A 78 4.66 1.70 -13.27
N VAL A 79 4.84 2.76 -14.06
CA VAL A 79 3.77 3.71 -14.39
C VAL A 79 3.55 3.66 -15.89
N THR A 80 2.32 3.37 -16.30
CA THR A 80 1.91 3.36 -17.71
C THR A 80 0.84 4.41 -17.92
N VAL A 81 1.06 5.28 -18.90
CA VAL A 81 0.05 6.25 -19.35
C VAL A 81 -0.69 5.62 -20.52
N LEU A 82 -2.00 5.49 -20.38
CA LEU A 82 -2.90 5.04 -21.43
C LEU A 82 -3.56 6.27 -22.04
N SER A 83 -3.52 6.39 -23.36
CA SER A 83 -4.06 7.51 -24.14
C SER A 83 -5.06 7.03 -25.18
#